data_AF-A0A195DJX2-F1
#
_entry.id   AF-A0A195DJX2-F1
#
_cell.length_a   1.000
_cell.length_b   1.000
_cell.length_c   1.000
_cell.angle_alpha   90.00
_cell.angle_beta   90.00
_cell.angle_gamma   90.00
#
_symmetry.space_group_name_H-M   'P 1'
#
loop_
_entity.id
_entity.type
_entity.pdbx_description
1 polymer ?
#
loop_
_entity_poly.entity_id
_entity_poly.type
_entity_poly.pdbx_seq_one_letter_code
_entity_poly.pdbx_strand_id
1 'polypeptide(L)'
;QLLEVVTTHNIFEAISTGLFVYAHFCYGFFMNYFGQDVIDHSENFFRQIYNSKWHTIPLHAQKLILFVMQRSSKHCVLLFGGLYVLSYEGFATVILFFVSLYIVLFATYICYPFFVDVLLVLGYEFIHVLFYGTLFSTMML
;
A
#
# COMPACT_ATOMS: atom_id res chain seq x y z
N GLN A 1 -27.25 -31.53 7.03
CA GLN A 1 -26.91 -31.38 8.47
C GLN A 1 -25.45 -30.97 8.70
N LEU A 2 -24.45 -31.86 8.68
CA LEU A 2 -23.05 -31.44 8.96
C LEU A 2 -22.49 -30.43 7.94
N LEU A 3 -22.72 -30.63 6.65
CA LEU A 3 -22.26 -29.70 5.60
C LEU A 3 -22.90 -28.31 5.74
N GLU A 4 -24.19 -28.24 6.03
CA GLU A 4 -24.91 -26.96 6.22
C GLU A 4 -24.37 -26.18 7.42
N VAL A 5 -24.09 -26.87 8.54
CA VAL A 5 -23.49 -26.23 9.72
C VAL A 5 -22.11 -25.67 9.39
N VAL A 6 -21.27 -26.42 8.67
CA VAL A 6 -19.94 -25.94 8.22
C VAL A 6 -20.08 -24.75 7.26
N THR A 7 -21.01 -24.79 6.30
CA THR A 7 -21.22 -23.67 5.37
C THR A 7 -21.70 -22.41 6.07
N THR A 8 -22.63 -22.51 7.00
CA THR A 8 -23.13 -21.33 7.76
C THR A 8 -22.04 -20.72 8.65
N HIS A 9 -21.20 -21.54 9.27
CA HIS A 9 -20.07 -21.09 10.06
C HIS A 9 -19.06 -20.29 9.22
N ASN A 10 -18.68 -20.82 8.04
CA ASN A 10 -17.74 -20.15 7.14
C ASN A 10 -18.28 -18.82 6.62
N ILE A 11 -19.59 -18.72 6.34
CA ILE A 11 -20.24 -17.47 5.92
C ILE A 11 -20.17 -16.42 7.04
N PHE A 12 -20.44 -16.82 8.28
CA PHE A 12 -20.37 -15.90 9.42
C PHE A 12 -18.95 -15.38 9.64
N GLU A 13 -17.93 -16.25 9.56
CA GLU A 13 -16.53 -15.84 9.65
C GLU A 13 -16.13 -14.89 8.52
N ALA A 14 -16.55 -15.16 7.29
CA ALA A 14 -16.31 -14.29 6.13
C ALA A 14 -16.96 -12.91 6.31
N ILE A 15 -18.17 -12.85 6.84
CA ILE A 15 -18.85 -11.58 7.13
C ILE A 15 -18.13 -10.82 8.25
N SER A 16 -17.80 -11.50 9.35
CA SER A 16 -17.11 -10.89 10.49
C SER A 16 -15.74 -10.32 10.10
N THR A 17 -14.96 -11.09 9.34
CA THR A 17 -13.65 -10.63 8.82
C THR A 17 -13.81 -9.47 7.84
N GLY A 18 -14.79 -9.52 6.95
CA GLY A 18 -15.10 -8.41 6.03
C GLY A 18 -15.46 -7.11 6.77
N LEU A 19 -16.29 -7.18 7.81
CA LEU A 19 -16.65 -6.04 8.64
C LEU A 19 -15.44 -5.44 9.37
N PHE A 20 -14.56 -6.30 9.89
CA PHE A 20 -13.35 -5.87 10.57
C PHE A 20 -12.40 -5.10 9.63
N VAL A 21 -12.19 -5.61 8.41
CA VAL A 21 -11.37 -4.95 7.38
C VAL A 21 -11.99 -3.62 6.98
N TYR A 22 -13.30 -3.57 6.77
CA TYR A 22 -14.01 -2.34 6.43
C TYR A 22 -13.86 -1.28 7.53
N ALA A 23 -14.03 -1.66 8.79
CA ALA A 23 -13.86 -0.75 9.92
C ALA A 23 -12.45 -0.15 9.99
N HIS A 24 -11.40 -0.97 9.77
CA HIS A 24 -10.02 -0.48 9.71
C HIS A 24 -9.78 0.48 8.56
N PHE A 25 -10.36 0.19 7.40
CA PHE A 25 -10.26 1.07 6.24
C PHE A 25 -10.92 2.43 6.51
N CYS A 26 -12.13 2.43 7.07
CA CYS A 26 -12.82 3.65 7.47
C CYS A 26 -12.01 4.43 8.51
N TYR A 27 -11.49 3.76 9.54
CA TYR A 27 -10.65 4.39 10.55
C TYR A 27 -9.41 5.07 9.93
N GLY A 28 -8.69 4.35 9.06
CA GLY A 28 -7.53 4.91 8.35
C GLY A 28 -7.92 6.10 7.46
N PHE A 29 -9.06 6.01 6.78
CA PHE A 29 -9.57 7.10 5.95
C PHE A 29 -9.90 8.35 6.77
N PHE A 30 -10.60 8.21 7.89
CA PHE A 30 -10.92 9.35 8.76
C PHE A 30 -9.67 10.00 9.36
N MET A 31 -8.68 9.22 9.77
CA MET A 31 -7.41 9.77 10.26
C MET A 31 -6.69 10.61 9.20
N ASN A 32 -6.69 10.16 7.94
CA ASN A 32 -6.13 10.91 6.82
C ASN A 32 -6.98 12.14 6.45
N TYR A 33 -8.31 12.05 6.57
CA TYR A 33 -9.21 13.18 6.42
C TYR A 33 -8.90 14.30 7.41
N PHE A 34 -8.77 13.98 8.70
CA PHE A 34 -8.38 14.96 9.72
C PHE A 34 -6.98 15.52 9.49
N GLY A 35 -6.04 14.69 9.04
CA GLY A 35 -4.71 15.14 8.65
C GLY A 35 -4.75 16.19 7.54
N GLN A 36 -5.57 15.95 6.52
CA GLN A 36 -5.77 16.91 5.43
C GLN A 36 -6.46 18.18 5.86
N ASP A 37 -7.50 18.11 6.69
CA ASP A 37 -8.17 19.30 7.19
C ASP A 37 -7.20 20.24 7.93
N VAL A 38 -6.27 19.67 8.72
CA VAL A 38 -5.22 20.43 9.39
C VAL A 38 -4.24 21.06 8.39
N ILE A 39 -3.82 20.32 7.36
CA ILE A 39 -2.93 20.82 6.31
C ILE A 39 -3.60 21.98 5.56
N ASP A 40 -4.83 21.77 5.09
CA ASP A 40 -5.61 22.74 4.32
C ASP A 40 -5.91 24.01 5.15
N HIS A 41 -6.23 23.84 6.43
CA HIS A 41 -6.45 24.96 7.33
C HIS A 41 -5.17 25.79 7.53
N SER A 42 -4.02 25.13 7.68
CA SER A 42 -2.73 25.80 7.82
C SER A 42 -2.33 26.59 6.57
N GLU A 43 -2.58 26.02 5.39
CA GLU A 43 -2.33 26.68 4.10
C GLU A 43 -3.27 27.87 3.89
N ASN A 44 -4.56 27.71 4.20
CA ASN A 44 -5.53 28.79 4.10
C ASN A 44 -5.20 29.95 5.05
N PHE A 45 -4.78 29.66 6.28
CA PHE A 45 -4.31 30.68 7.22
C PHE A 45 -3.10 31.45 6.68
N PHE A 46 -2.09 30.74 6.14
CA PHE A 46 -0.94 31.36 5.48
C PHE A 46 -1.37 32.27 4.33
N ARG A 47 -2.28 31.78 3.47
CA ARG A 47 -2.78 32.52 2.30
C ARG A 47 -3.54 33.78 2.69
N GLN A 48 -4.34 33.73 3.76
CA GLN A 48 -5.05 34.90 4.27
C GLN A 48 -4.10 35.97 4.80
N ILE A 49 -3.08 35.59 5.58
CA ILE A 49 -2.08 36.54 6.06
C ILE A 49 -1.29 37.11 4.88
N TYR A 50 -0.92 36.28 3.91
CA TYR A 50 -0.17 36.70 2.72
C TYR A 50 -0.92 37.74 1.89
N ASN A 51 -2.22 37.53 1.67
CA ASN A 51 -3.08 38.45 0.92
C ASN A 51 -3.48 39.70 1.73
N SER A 52 -3.25 39.71 3.05
CA SER A 52 -3.52 40.89 3.88
C SER A 52 -2.53 42.02 3.60
N LYS A 53 -2.88 43.26 3.98
CA LYS A 53 -1.98 44.43 3.83
C LYS A 53 -0.85 44.45 4.89
N TRP A 54 -0.19 43.33 5.13
CA TRP A 54 0.87 43.18 6.14
C TRP A 54 2.05 44.14 5.90
N HIS A 55 2.26 44.57 4.66
CA HIS A 55 3.27 45.54 4.27
C HIS A 55 3.03 46.96 4.79
N THR A 56 1.79 47.30 5.19
CA THR A 56 1.42 48.66 5.66
C THR A 56 1.51 48.83 7.18
N ILE A 57 1.82 47.76 7.91
CA ILE A 57 1.90 47.71 9.36
C ILE A 57 3.30 48.18 9.81
N PRO A 58 3.48 48.81 10.99
CA PRO A 58 4.79 49.19 11.52
C PRO A 58 5.84 48.06 11.48
N LEU A 59 7.10 48.42 11.22
CA LEU A 59 8.24 47.51 10.99
C LEU A 59 8.40 46.40 12.05
N HIS A 60 8.11 46.71 13.31
CA HIS A 60 8.17 45.72 14.39
C HIS A 60 7.17 44.58 14.21
N ALA A 61 5.91 44.91 13.89
CA ALA A 61 4.86 43.92 13.65
C ALA A 61 5.00 43.24 12.27
N GLN A 62 5.57 43.93 11.27
CA GLN A 62 5.89 43.34 9.98
C GLN A 62 6.90 42.18 10.11
N LYS A 63 7.94 42.34 10.93
CA LYS A 63 8.92 41.27 11.24
C LYS A 63 8.26 40.06 11.92
N LEU A 64 7.31 40.31 12.83
CA LEU A 64 6.57 39.24 13.51
C LEU A 64 5.72 38.43 12.52
N ILE A 65 5.00 39.11 11.63
CA ILE A 65 4.16 38.47 10.60
C ILE A 65 5.00 37.64 9.64
N LEU A 66 6.15 38.14 9.21
CA LEU A 66 7.09 37.37 8.38
C LEU A 66 7.55 36.08 9.07
N PHE A 67 7.84 36.13 10.37
CA PHE A 67 8.15 34.93 11.15
C PHE A 67 6.99 33.94 11.21
N VAL A 68 5.76 34.43 11.40
CA VAL A 68 4.55 33.59 11.40
C VAL A 68 4.35 32.94 10.03
N MET A 69 4.45 33.71 8.94
CA MET A 69 4.37 33.23 7.57
C MET A 69 5.45 32.18 7.26
N GLN A 70 6.69 32.41 7.66
CA GLN A 70 7.80 31.47 7.46
C GLN A 70 7.57 30.17 8.23
N ARG A 71 6.97 30.25 9.42
CA ARG A 71 6.64 29.08 10.24
C ARG A 71 5.44 28.31 9.69
N SER A 72 4.40 28.99 9.21
CA SER A 72 3.21 28.37 8.62
C SER A 72 3.43 27.89 7.18
N SER A 73 4.43 28.43 6.48
CA SER A 73 4.89 27.94 5.16
C SER A 73 5.53 26.55 5.26
N LYS A 74 6.10 26.17 6.41
CA LYS A 74 6.40 24.76 6.65
C LYS A 74 5.07 24.06 6.85
N HIS A 75 4.65 23.30 5.84
CA HIS A 75 3.44 22.48 5.88
C HIS A 75 3.29 21.84 7.26
N CYS A 76 2.10 21.95 7.86
CA CYS A 76 1.81 21.25 9.11
C CYS A 76 1.68 19.76 8.78
N VAL A 77 2.82 19.09 8.66
CA VAL A 77 2.89 17.69 8.25
C VAL A 77 2.66 16.82 9.48
N LEU A 78 1.46 16.25 9.59
CA LEU A 78 1.20 15.18 10.54
C LEU A 78 1.74 13.88 9.94
N LEU A 79 2.71 13.25 10.60
CA LEU A 79 3.28 11.98 10.17
C LEU A 79 2.65 10.84 10.94
N PHE A 80 2.11 9.85 10.23
CA PHE A 80 1.62 8.63 10.87
C PHE A 80 2.80 7.72 11.22
N GLY A 81 3.19 7.70 12.49
CA GLY A 81 4.31 6.89 12.98
C GLY A 81 5.66 7.18 12.32
N GLY A 82 5.81 8.34 11.67
CA GLY A 82 7.01 8.70 10.89
C GLY A 82 7.11 8.05 9.50
N LEU A 83 6.11 7.30 9.06
CA LEU A 83 6.15 6.53 7.81
C LEU A 83 5.68 7.34 6.61
N TYR A 84 4.52 8.00 6.75
CA TYR A 84 3.91 8.77 5.68
C TYR A 84 3.13 9.96 6.25
N VAL A 85 2.89 10.96 5.41
CA VAL A 85 2.09 12.14 5.76
C VAL A 85 0.61 11.74 5.81
N LEU A 86 -0.10 12.13 6.87
CA LEU A 86 -1.55 12.02 6.97
C LEU A 86 -2.20 12.97 5.96
N SER A 87 -2.19 12.53 4.70
CA SER A 87 -2.78 13.20 3.56
C SER A 87 -3.45 12.18 2.64
N TYR A 88 -4.35 12.64 1.77
CA TYR A 88 -4.95 11.74 0.77
C TYR A 88 -3.90 11.12 -0.15
N GLU A 89 -2.87 11.90 -0.49
CA GLU A 89 -1.75 11.44 -1.31
C GLU A 89 -0.91 10.38 -0.59
N GLY A 90 -0.62 10.61 0.69
CA GLY A 90 0.09 9.65 1.53
C GLY A 90 -0.70 8.33 1.67
N PHE A 91 -2.01 8.43 1.93
CA PHE A 91 -2.88 7.25 2.02
C PHE A 91 -2.97 6.47 0.71
N ALA A 92 -3.09 7.16 -0.43
CA ALA A 92 -3.11 6.52 -1.74
C ALA A 92 -1.80 5.75 -2.03
N THR A 93 -0.66 6.33 -1.67
CA THR A 93 0.65 5.69 -1.82
C THR A 93 0.75 4.40 -1.01
N VAL A 94 0.23 4.41 0.23
CA VAL A 94 0.18 3.21 1.08
C VAL A 94 -0.72 2.13 0.47
N ILE A 95 -1.91 2.48 -0.02
CA ILE A 95 -2.80 1.53 -0.70
C ILE A 95 -2.12 0.93 -1.94
N LEU A 96 -1.49 1.76 -2.77
CA LEU A 96 -0.79 1.31 -3.97
C LEU A 96 0.34 0.35 -3.63
N PHE A 97 1.06 0.59 -2.54
CA PHE A 97 2.07 -0.33 -2.05
C PHE A 97 1.47 -1.70 -1.67
N PHE A 98 0.38 -1.73 -0.90
CA PHE A 98 -0.30 -2.99 -0.57
C PHE A 98 -0.84 -3.73 -1.79
N VAL A 99 -1.45 -3.02 -2.74
CA VAL A 99 -1.95 -3.60 -4.00
C VAL A 99 -0.79 -4.18 -4.80
N SER A 100 0.32 -3.46 -4.90
CA SER A 100 1.52 -3.94 -5.61
C SER A 100 2.08 -5.21 -4.96
N LEU A 101 2.17 -5.25 -3.63
CA LEU A 101 2.59 -6.44 -2.90
C LEU A 101 1.63 -7.61 -3.15
N TYR A 102 0.32 -7.37 -3.11
CA TYR A 102 -0.68 -8.41 -3.38
C TYR A 102 -0.54 -8.98 -4.80
N ILE A 103 -0.38 -8.12 -5.81
CA ILE A 103 -0.19 -8.54 -7.20
C ILE A 103 1.07 -9.38 -7.35
N VAL A 104 2.18 -8.95 -6.73
CA VAL A 104 3.45 -9.68 -6.79
C VAL A 104 3.32 -11.05 -6.12
N LEU A 105 2.72 -11.12 -4.93
CA LEU A 105 2.50 -12.38 -4.22
C LEU A 105 1.56 -13.33 -4.98
N PHE A 106 0.52 -12.79 -5.59
CA PHE A 106 -0.40 -13.55 -6.43
C PHE A 106 0.30 -14.10 -7.68
N ALA A 107 1.10 -13.26 -8.34
CA ALA A 107 1.88 -13.65 -9.51
C ALA A 107 2.92 -14.73 -9.18
N THR A 108 3.64 -14.61 -8.05
CA THR A 108 4.57 -15.66 -7.62
C THR A 108 3.85 -16.94 -7.24
N TYR A 109 2.70 -16.86 -6.56
CA TYR A 109 1.90 -18.04 -6.21
C TYR A 109 1.40 -18.82 -7.43
N ILE A 110 0.99 -18.14 -8.50
CA ILE A 110 0.55 -18.78 -9.76
C ILE A 110 1.73 -19.24 -10.62
N CYS A 111 2.80 -18.44 -10.70
CA CYS A 111 3.95 -18.74 -11.55
C CYS A 111 4.80 -19.88 -10.98
N TYR A 112 4.86 -20.01 -9.65
CA TYR A 112 5.62 -21.06 -8.98
C TYR A 112 5.24 -22.50 -9.40
N PRO A 113 3.96 -22.93 -9.35
CA PRO A 113 3.58 -24.26 -9.81
C PRO A 113 3.84 -24.45 -11.31
N PHE A 114 3.52 -23.45 -12.14
CA PHE A 114 3.77 -23.53 -13.58
C PHE A 114 5.27 -23.71 -13.90
N PHE A 115 6.14 -22.98 -13.20
CA PHE A 115 7.58 -23.10 -13.36
C PHE A 115 8.08 -24.48 -12.90
N VAL A 116 7.60 -24.98 -11.76
CA VAL A 116 7.96 -26.32 -11.25
C VAL A 116 7.49 -27.43 -12.18
N ASP A 117 6.28 -27.34 -12.72
CA ASP A 117 5.71 -28.31 -13.66
C ASP A 117 6.52 -28.37 -14.96
N VAL A 118 6.89 -27.22 -15.53
CA VAL A 118 7.76 -27.15 -16.71
C VAL A 118 9.13 -27.76 -16.44
N LEU A 119 9.73 -27.48 -15.27
CA LEU A 119 11.04 -27.99 -14.90
C LEU A 119 11.03 -29.51 -14.67
N LEU A 120 9.94 -30.05 -14.12
CA LEU A 120 9.70 -31.48 -13.97
C LEU A 120 9.60 -32.19 -15.33
N VAL A 121 8.86 -31.61 -16.28
CA VAL A 121 8.72 -32.17 -17.65
C VAL A 121 10.07 -32.15 -18.37
N LEU A 122 10.80 -31.02 -18.33
CA LEU A 122 12.13 -30.94 -18.94
C LEU A 122 13.12 -31.91 -18.30
N GLY A 123 13.05 -32.07 -16.97
CA GLY A 123 13.86 -33.06 -16.24
C GLY A 123 13.53 -34.49 -16.65
N TYR A 124 12.26 -34.83 -16.80
CA TYR A 124 11.80 -36.15 -17.26
C TYR A 124 12.29 -36.48 -18.67
N GLU A 125 12.10 -35.57 -19.62
CA GLU A 125 12.56 -35.75 -21.01
C GLU A 125 14.09 -35.95 -21.08
N PHE A 126 14.85 -35.18 -20.29
CA PHE A 126 16.31 -35.30 -20.24
C PHE A 126 16.77 -36.65 -19.67
N ILE A 127 16.13 -37.13 -18.60
CA ILE A 127 16.42 -38.45 -18.00
C ILE A 127 16.09 -39.56 -19.00
N HIS A 128 14.96 -39.46 -19.70
CA HIS A 128 14.53 -40.45 -20.67
C HIS A 128 15.53 -40.54 -21.84
N VAL A 129 15.97 -39.41 -22.40
CA VAL A 129 17.00 -39.40 -23.47
C VAL A 129 18.32 -40.04 -23.01
N LEU A 130 18.77 -39.76 -21.78
CA LEU A 130 19.99 -40.37 -21.24
C LEU A 130 19.85 -41.88 -21.04
N PHE A 131 18.71 -42.35 -20.52
CA PHE A 131 18.47 -43.78 -20.29
C PHE A 131 18.40 -44.56 -21.61
N TYR A 132 17.65 -44.06 -22.59
CA TYR A 132 17.54 -44.72 -23.90
C TYR A 132 18.85 -44.65 -24.70
N GLY A 133 19.60 -43.54 -24.61
CA GLY A 133 20.90 -43.41 -25.26
C GLY A 133 21.95 -44.38 -24.70
N THR A 134 21.98 -44.57 -23.37
CA THR A 134 22.89 -45.52 -22.71
C THR A 134 22.50 -46.97 -23.02
N LEU A 135 21.20 -47.31 -22.98
CA LEU A 135 20.71 -48.65 -23.31
C LEU A 135 21.01 -49.03 -24.77
N PHE A 136 20.79 -48.11 -25.70
CA PHE A 136 21.13 -48.28 -27.12
C PHE A 136 22.63 -48.50 -27.32
N SER A 137 23.47 -47.73 -26.61
CA SER A 137 24.93 -47.89 -26.67
C SER A 137 25.41 -49.25 -26.13
N THR A 138 24.75 -49.82 -25.11
CA THR A 138 25.10 -51.14 -24.57
C THR A 138 24.60 -52.31 -25.41
N MET A 139 23.57 -52.15 -26.23
CA MET A 139 23.06 -53.20 -27.11
C MET A 139 23.85 -53.33 -28.43
N MET A 140 24.59 -52.29 -28.83
CA MET A 140 25.40 -52.26 -30.05
C MET A 140 26.85 -52.74 -29.84
N LEU A 141 27.25 -53.02 -28.59
CA LEU A 141 28.56 -53.48 -28.17
C LEU A 141 28.49 -54.98 -27.85
#